data_AF-A0A3E4YLM8-F1
#
_entry.id   AF-A0A3E4YLM8-F1
#
_cell.length_a   1.000
_cell.length_b   1.000
_cell.length_c   1.000
_cell.angle_alpha   90.00
_cell.angle_beta   90.00
_cell.angle_gamma   90.00
#
_symmetry.space_group_name_H-M   'P 1'
#
loop_
_entity.id
_entity.type
_entity.pdbx_description
1 polymer ?
#
loop_
_entity_poly.entity_id
_entity_poly.type
_entity_poly.pdbx_seq_one_letter_code
_entity_poly.pdbx_strand_id
1 'polypeptide(L)'
;MLSKTYVQACLDGDANIFDLDDYIDYWHNNDIGMTLREFLGLTPYEYQKWGKISDSIIKDVLRCRKEGIDFAEYERMKGEMLCKD
;
A
#
# COMPACT_ATOMS: atom_id res chain seq x y z
N MET A 1 2.19 -14.38 15.39
CA MET A 1 1.25 -13.67 14.50
C MET A 1 1.88 -12.35 14.11
N LEU A 2 1.84 -11.97 12.83
CA LEU A 2 2.12 -10.60 12.42
C LEU A 2 1.15 -9.69 13.17
N SER A 3 1.66 -8.86 14.07
CA SER A 3 0.84 -7.94 14.87
C SER A 3 0.54 -6.63 14.14
N LYS A 4 1.09 -6.46 12.94
CA LYS A 4 1.05 -5.26 12.11
C LYS A 4 0.69 -5.62 10.68
N THR A 5 0.05 -4.68 9.98
CA THR A 5 -0.16 -4.78 8.54
C THR A 5 1.15 -4.54 7.78
N TYR A 6 1.22 -4.95 6.52
CA TYR A 6 2.37 -4.63 5.65
C TYR A 6 2.70 -3.14 5.64
N VAL A 7 1.69 -2.27 5.41
CA VAL A 7 1.87 -0.81 5.42
C VAL A 7 2.46 -0.32 6.74
N GLN A 8 1.95 -0.80 7.88
CA GLN A 8 2.49 -0.38 9.19
C GLN A 8 3.91 -0.90 9.40
N ALA A 9 4.21 -2.14 9.00
CA ALA A 9 5.57 -2.69 9.07
C ALA A 9 6.55 -1.86 8.23
N CYS A 10 6.16 -1.40 7.05
CA CYS A 10 6.98 -0.49 6.23
C CYS A 10 7.19 0.88 6.89
N LEU A 11 6.15 1.44 7.52
CA LEU A 11 6.25 2.74 8.21
C LEU A 11 7.15 2.68 9.44
N ASP A 12 7.14 1.55 10.14
CA ASP A 12 7.97 1.30 11.33
C ASP A 12 9.41 0.89 10.99
N GLY A 13 9.67 0.53 9.72
CA GLY A 13 10.97 0.04 9.25
C GLY A 13 11.22 -1.45 9.50
N ASP A 14 10.18 -2.20 9.90
CA ASP A 14 10.21 -3.65 10.08
C ASP A 14 10.15 -4.43 8.75
N ALA A 15 9.64 -3.78 7.70
CA ALA A 15 9.58 -4.30 6.34
C ALA A 15 10.00 -3.22 5.33
N ASN A 16 10.41 -3.63 4.14
CA ASN A 16 10.72 -2.74 3.04
C ASN A 16 9.74 -2.96 1.86
N ILE A 17 9.76 -2.06 0.87
CA ILE A 17 8.81 -2.09 -0.23
C ILE A 17 8.91 -3.34 -1.13
N PHE A 18 10.07 -4.00 -1.14
CA PHE A 18 10.30 -5.21 -1.92
C PHE A 18 9.76 -6.46 -1.23
N ASP A 19 9.34 -6.37 0.04
CA ASP A 19 8.77 -7.50 0.79
C ASP A 19 7.28 -7.73 0.46
N LEU A 20 6.67 -6.93 -0.44
CA LEU A 20 5.25 -7.04 -0.78
C LEU A 20 4.85 -8.46 -1.21
N ASP A 21 5.65 -9.08 -2.09
CA ASP A 21 5.39 -10.42 -2.59
C ASP A 21 5.45 -11.46 -1.46
N ASP A 22 6.41 -11.34 -0.54
CA ASP A 22 6.52 -12.22 0.63
C ASP A 22 5.29 -12.11 1.54
N TYR A 23 4.73 -10.91 1.71
CA TYR A 23 3.49 -10.70 2.47
C TYR A 23 2.28 -11.32 1.75
N ILE A 24 2.19 -11.17 0.43
CA ILE A 24 1.10 -11.77 -0.38
C ILE A 24 1.18 -13.29 -0.30
N ASP A 25 2.36 -13.87 -0.46
CA ASP A 25 2.60 -15.31 -0.36
C ASP A 25 2.29 -15.82 1.05
N TYR A 26 2.70 -15.09 2.08
CA TYR A 26 2.35 -15.43 3.46
C TYR A 26 0.84 -15.42 3.67
N TRP A 27 0.12 -14.42 3.15
CA TRP A 27 -1.33 -14.36 3.24
C TRP A 27 -2.02 -15.51 2.48
N HIS A 28 -1.51 -15.89 1.31
CA HIS A 28 -2.05 -17.01 0.53
C HIS A 28 -1.85 -18.37 1.20
N ASN A 29 -0.71 -18.56 1.87
CA ASN A 29 -0.30 -19.85 2.44
C ASN A 29 -0.79 -20.06 3.88
N ASN A 30 -1.42 -19.07 4.51
CA ASN A 30 -1.86 -19.13 5.90
C ASN A 30 -3.33 -18.71 6.02
N ASP A 31 -4.07 -19.34 6.93
CA ASP A 31 -5.44 -18.91 7.26
C ASP A 31 -5.39 -17.71 8.23
N ILE A 32 -5.29 -16.50 7.65
CA ILE A 32 -5.20 -15.24 8.39
C ILE A 32 -6.57 -14.75 8.89
N GLY A 33 -7.68 -15.26 8.33
CA GLY A 33 -9.04 -14.83 8.69
C GLY A 33 -9.37 -13.37 8.33
N MET A 34 -8.54 -12.70 7.51
CA MET A 34 -8.73 -11.32 7.04
C MET A 34 -8.55 -11.25 5.53
N THR A 35 -9.13 -10.25 4.89
CA THR A 35 -8.91 -10.02 3.45
C THR A 35 -7.49 -9.56 3.16
N LEU A 36 -6.98 -9.79 1.94
CA LEU A 36 -5.66 -9.30 1.53
C LEU A 36 -5.52 -7.78 1.73
N ARG A 37 -6.57 -7.02 1.42
CA ARG A 37 -6.64 -5.57 1.67
C ARG A 37 -6.36 -5.22 3.13
N GLU A 38 -7.03 -5.91 4.06
CA GLU A 38 -6.87 -5.70 5.50
C GLU A 38 -5.49 -6.12 5.98
N PHE A 39 -4.99 -7.25 5.49
CA PHE A 39 -3.67 -7.75 5.82
C PHE A 39 -2.55 -6.81 5.35
N LEU A 40 -2.68 -6.27 4.13
CA LEU A 40 -1.75 -5.27 3.62
C LEU A 40 -1.90 -3.90 4.31
N GLY A 41 -3.05 -3.62 4.93
CA GLY A 41 -3.33 -2.34 5.58
C GLY A 41 -3.74 -1.23 4.61
N LEU A 42 -4.29 -1.59 3.46
CA LEU A 42 -4.74 -0.64 2.44
C LEU A 42 -6.19 -0.19 2.70
N THR A 43 -6.47 1.08 2.43
CA THR A 43 -7.85 1.56 2.29
C THR A 43 -8.51 0.92 1.08
N PRO A 44 -9.86 0.90 1.00
CA PRO A 44 -10.56 0.44 -0.19
C PRO A 44 -10.12 1.15 -1.47
N TYR A 45 -9.83 2.45 -1.40
CA TYR A 45 -9.38 3.23 -2.54
C TYR A 45 -7.97 2.87 -3.00
N GLU A 46 -7.00 2.83 -2.07
CA GLU A 46 -5.62 2.41 -2.37
C GLU A 46 -5.59 0.99 -2.95
N TYR A 47 -6.37 0.06 -2.39
CA TYR A 47 -6.47 -1.31 -2.88
C TYR A 47 -7.04 -1.38 -4.31
N GLN A 48 -8.09 -0.59 -4.59
CA GLN A 48 -8.65 -0.50 -5.94
C GLN A 48 -7.62 0.05 -6.94
N LYS A 49 -6.83 1.05 -6.54
CA LYS A 49 -5.80 1.65 -7.40
C LYS A 49 -4.63 0.69 -7.63
N TRP A 50 -4.20 -0.02 -6.60
CA TRP A 50 -3.17 -1.03 -6.69
C TRP A 50 -3.54 -2.10 -7.71
N GLY A 51 -4.74 -2.66 -7.60
CA GLY A 51 -5.25 -3.66 -8.53
C GLY A 51 -5.47 -3.16 -9.98
N LYS A 52 -5.47 -1.86 -10.22
CA LYS A 52 -5.62 -1.26 -11.57
C LYS A 52 -4.30 -0.83 -12.21
N ILE A 53 -3.28 -0.51 -11.41
CA ILE A 53 -2.04 0.09 -11.88
C ILE A 53 -0.90 -0.93 -11.81
N SER A 54 -0.34 -1.13 -10.62
CA SER A 54 0.70 -2.11 -10.27
C SER A 54 1.25 -1.83 -8.87
N ASP A 55 2.17 -2.67 -8.40
CA ASP A 55 2.92 -2.48 -7.15
C ASP A 55 3.67 -1.15 -7.07
N SER A 56 3.94 -0.51 -8.21
CA SER A 56 4.59 0.80 -8.25
C SER A 56 3.88 1.87 -7.43
N ILE A 57 2.56 1.77 -7.22
CA ILE A 57 1.81 2.74 -6.43
C ILE A 57 2.06 2.62 -4.93
N ILE A 58 2.55 1.48 -4.46
CA ILE A 58 2.74 1.22 -3.02
C ILE A 58 3.74 2.21 -2.44
N LYS A 59 4.74 2.64 -3.21
CA LYS A 59 5.67 3.69 -2.80
C LYS A 59 4.95 5.00 -2.51
N ASP A 60 4.02 5.39 -3.38
CA ASP A 60 3.23 6.60 -3.23
C ASP A 60 2.27 6.49 -2.04
N VAL A 61 1.65 5.32 -1.83
CA VAL A 61 0.82 5.03 -0.64
C VAL A 61 1.63 5.21 0.64
N LEU A 62 2.79 4.56 0.76
CA LEU A 62 3.64 4.65 1.94
C LEU A 62 4.09 6.09 2.21
N ARG A 63 4.43 6.84 1.16
CA ARG A 63 4.76 8.26 1.27
C ARG A 63 3.57 9.07 1.81
N CYS A 64 2.37 8.89 1.25
CA CYS A 64 1.17 9.58 1.69
C CYS A 64 0.87 9.29 3.17
N ARG A 65 0.96 8.02 3.59
CA ARG A 65 0.78 7.64 4.99
C ARG A 65 1.79 8.28 5.92
N LYS A 66 3.06 8.33 5.52
CA LYS A 66 4.13 8.97 6.31
C LYS A 66 3.95 10.49 6.43
N GLU A 67 3.47 11.13 5.38
CA GLU A 67 3.28 12.59 5.31
C GLU A 67 1.89 13.04 5.83
N GLY A 68 0.99 12.11 6.12
CA GLY A 68 -0.39 12.42 6.53
C GLY A 68 -1.24 13.00 5.38
N ILE A 69 -0.88 12.68 4.13
CA ILE A 69 -1.56 13.13 2.93
C ILE A 69 -2.59 12.08 2.51
N ASP A 70 -3.78 12.50 2.10
CA ASP A 70 -4.77 11.61 1.49
C ASP A 70 -4.30 11.14 0.11
N PHE A 71 -4.30 9.84 -0.13
CA PHE A 71 -3.80 9.27 -1.40
C PHE A 71 -4.61 9.72 -2.62
N ALA A 72 -5.93 9.91 -2.48
CA ALA A 72 -6.76 10.39 -3.59
C ALA A 72 -6.44 11.85 -3.95
N GLU A 73 -6.14 12.69 -2.97
CA GLU A 73 -5.63 14.05 -3.20
C GLU A 73 -4.25 14.05 -3.86
N TYR A 74 -3.34 13.20 -3.38
CA TYR A 74 -2.01 13.05 -3.98
C TYR A 74 -2.10 12.66 -5.47
N GLU A 75 -2.96 11.71 -5.83
CA GLU A 75 -3.16 11.32 -7.22
C GLU A 75 -3.68 12.46 -8.10
N ARG A 76 -4.62 13.28 -7.59
CA ARG A 76 -5.12 14.47 -8.31
C ARG A 76 -3.98 15.44 -8.59
N MET A 77 -3.20 15.80 -7.58
CA MET A 77 -2.07 16.72 -7.71
C MET A 77 -0.98 16.20 -8.65
N LYS A 78 -0.66 14.90 -8.55
CA LYS A 78 0.34 14.25 -9.42
C LYS A 78 -0.11 14.28 -10.88
N GLY A 79 -1.39 14.04 -11.15
CA GLY A 79 -1.97 14.15 -12.50
C GLY A 79 -1.85 15.57 -13.07
N GLU A 80 -2.15 16.60 -12.27
CA GLU A 80 -2.03 18.00 -12.69
C GLU A 80 -0.59 18.43 -12.98
N MET A 81 0.39 17.87 -12.27
CA MET A 81 1.81 18.14 -12.52
C MET A 81 2.32 17.49 -13.81
N LEU A 82 1.80 16.31 -14.17
CA LEU A 82 2.16 15.57 -15.38
C LEU A 82 1.46 16.10 -16.65
N CYS A 83 0.37 16.85 -16.52
CA CYS A 83 -0.35 17.45 -17.66
C CYS A 83 0.16 18.85 -18.06
N LYS A 84 1.23 19.36 -17.43
CA LYS A 84 1.81 20.69 -17.70
C LYS A 84 3.02 20.67 -18.62
N ASP A 85 3.39 19.51 -19.15
CA ASP A 85 4.53 19.31 -20.07
C ASP A 85 4.08 19.15 -21.53
#